data_AF-I0K1H7-F1
#
_entry.id   AF-I0K1H7-F1
#
_cell.length_a   1.000
_cell.length_b   1.000
_cell.length_c   1.000
_cell.angle_alpha   90.00
_cell.angle_beta   90.00
_cell.angle_gamma   90.00
#
_symmetry.space_group_name_H-M   'P 1'
#
loop_
_entity.id
_entity.type
_entity.pdbx_description
1 polymer ?
#
loop_
_entity_poly.entity_id
_entity_poly.type
_entity_poly.pdbx_seq_one_letter_code
_entity_poly.pdbx_strand_id
1 'polypeptide(L)'
;MFLLAKTDGLSTIQTETDWTTARFLALADRWSEECRHLSSIRDMVLHPAYQQIIGMGPSMLLYILDELERHPDHWFWALRAITGGNSIRSDNQGRVREMTLDWLEWAVQRRLR
;
A
#
# COMPACT_ATOMS: atom_id res chain seq x y z
N MET A 1 -23.59 -40.55 -9.88
CA MET A 1 -24.08 -39.70 -8.78
C MET A 1 -22.87 -39.07 -8.10
N PHE A 2 -22.36 -37.97 -8.67
CA PHE A 2 -21.23 -37.23 -8.09
C PHE A 2 -21.80 -36.18 -7.13
N LEU A 3 -21.38 -36.24 -5.87
CA LEU A 3 -21.66 -35.21 -4.87
C LEU A 3 -21.06 -33.88 -5.34
N LEU A 4 -21.89 -32.85 -5.45
CA LEU A 4 -21.44 -31.46 -5.47
C LEU A 4 -20.87 -31.16 -4.08
N ALA A 5 -19.54 -31.10 -3.99
CA ALA A 5 -18.87 -30.50 -2.85
C ALA A 5 -19.35 -29.05 -2.74
N LYS A 6 -20.02 -28.73 -1.64
CA LYS A 6 -20.29 -27.35 -1.25
C LYS A 6 -18.94 -26.70 -0.98
N THR A 7 -18.53 -25.76 -1.82
CA THR A 7 -17.35 -24.92 -1.58
C THR A 7 -17.65 -23.95 -0.45
N ASP A 8 -16.98 -24.12 0.68
CA ASP A 8 -17.01 -23.17 1.80
C ASP A 8 -16.30 -21.88 1.39
N GLY A 9 -17.07 -20.81 1.19
CA GLY A 9 -16.56 -19.50 0.75
C GLY A 9 -15.53 -18.86 1.69
N LEU A 10 -15.46 -19.31 2.94
CA LEU A 10 -14.47 -18.83 3.92
C LEU A 10 -13.03 -19.26 3.58
N SER A 11 -12.84 -20.45 2.98
CA SER A 11 -11.50 -20.93 2.64
C SER A 11 -10.96 -20.24 1.39
N THR A 12 -11.80 -19.97 0.40
CA THR A 12 -11.41 -19.24 -0.81
C THR A 12 -11.03 -17.79 -0.52
N ILE A 13 -11.80 -17.07 0.30
CA ILE A 13 -11.53 -15.67 0.65
C ILE A 13 -10.22 -15.52 1.44
N GLN A 14 -9.91 -16.46 2.35
CA GLN A 14 -8.65 -16.46 3.08
C GLN A 14 -7.46 -16.68 2.14
N THR A 15 -7.52 -17.69 1.26
CA THR A 15 -6.42 -17.95 0.31
C THR A 15 -6.16 -16.79 -0.66
N GLU A 16 -7.20 -16.09 -1.10
CA GLU A 16 -7.06 -14.93 -1.98
C GLU A 16 -6.46 -13.73 -1.26
N THR A 17 -6.87 -13.49 0.00
CA THR A 17 -6.31 -12.43 0.86
C THR A 17 -4.83 -12.70 1.17
N ASP A 18 -4.49 -13.94 1.49
CA ASP A 18 -3.12 -14.36 1.79
C ASP A 18 -2.21 -14.21 0.57
N TRP A 19 -2.68 -14.63 -0.61
CA TRP A 19 -1.91 -14.50 -1.85
C TRP A 19 -1.71 -13.03 -2.25
N THR A 20 -2.76 -12.21 -2.11
CA THR A 20 -2.67 -10.78 -2.41
C THR A 20 -1.69 -10.07 -1.47
N THR A 21 -1.71 -10.43 -0.19
CA THR A 21 -0.76 -9.93 0.81
C THR A 21 0.68 -10.35 0.49
N ALA A 22 0.89 -11.63 0.19
CA ALA A 22 2.21 -12.15 -0.17
C ALA A 22 2.76 -11.46 -1.43
N ARG A 23 1.89 -11.19 -2.41
CA ARG A 23 2.26 -10.44 -3.61
C ARG A 23 2.65 -9.00 -3.29
N PHE A 24 1.90 -8.31 -2.43
CA PHE A 24 2.24 -6.95 -2.00
C PHE A 24 3.62 -6.91 -1.33
N LEU A 25 3.86 -7.78 -0.36
CA LEU A 25 5.13 -7.84 0.37
C LEU A 25 6.30 -8.10 -0.57
N ALA A 26 6.17 -9.07 -1.48
CA ALA A 26 7.21 -9.36 -2.46
C ALA A 26 7.51 -8.17 -3.40
N LEU A 27 6.48 -7.41 -3.79
CA LEU A 27 6.66 -6.21 -4.61
C LEU A 27 7.29 -5.07 -3.80
N ALA A 28 6.92 -4.91 -2.53
CA ALA A 28 7.44 -3.87 -1.64
C ALA A 28 8.92 -4.10 -1.34
N ASP A 29 9.29 -5.34 -1.01
CA ASP A 29 10.69 -5.76 -0.79
C ASP A 29 11.53 -5.51 -2.05
N ARG A 30 11.01 -5.95 -3.21
CA ARG A 30 11.68 -5.72 -4.49
C ARG A 30 11.89 -4.24 -4.78
N TRP A 31 10.85 -3.43 -4.59
CA TRP A 31 10.93 -1.99 -4.81
C TRP A 31 11.97 -1.35 -3.90
N SER A 32 11.95 -1.68 -2.60
CA SER A 32 12.90 -1.17 -1.60
C SER A 32 14.36 -1.50 -1.98
N GLU A 33 14.64 -2.75 -2.35
CA GLU A 33 15.99 -3.18 -2.73
C GLU A 33 16.47 -2.51 -4.02
N GLU A 34 15.65 -2.51 -5.08
CA GLU A 34 16.01 -1.94 -6.38
C GLU A 34 16.09 -0.40 -6.35
N CYS A 35 15.37 0.25 -5.42
CA CYS A 35 15.32 1.72 -5.32
C CYS A 35 16.24 2.32 -4.25
N ARG A 36 16.83 1.54 -3.33
CA ARG A 36 17.67 2.03 -2.21
C ARG A 36 18.75 3.05 -2.62
N HIS A 37 19.32 2.89 -3.81
CA HIS A 37 20.41 3.73 -4.31
C HIS A 37 19.96 4.81 -5.30
N LEU A 38 18.67 4.87 -5.62
CA LEU A 38 18.14 5.89 -6.52
C LEU A 38 17.96 7.21 -5.77
N SER A 39 18.42 8.30 -6.37
CA SER A 39 18.17 9.66 -5.87
C SER A 39 17.01 10.36 -6.60
N SER A 40 16.43 9.70 -7.59
CA SER A 40 15.38 10.24 -8.44
C SER A 40 14.02 9.71 -7.99
N ILE A 41 13.24 10.58 -7.34
CA ILE A 41 11.85 10.28 -6.92
C ILE A 41 11.02 9.82 -8.11
N ARG A 42 11.26 10.41 -9.30
CA ARG A 42 10.58 10.02 -10.53
C ARG A 42 10.82 8.56 -10.86
N ASP A 43 12.07 8.10 -10.79
CA ASP A 43 12.43 6.73 -11.14
C ASP A 43 11.90 5.74 -10.11
N MET A 44 11.90 6.13 -8.82
CA MET A 44 11.32 5.33 -7.73
C MET A 44 9.81 5.16 -7.90
N VAL A 45 9.09 6.23 -8.25
CA VAL A 45 7.63 6.19 -8.48
C VAL A 45 7.30 5.42 -9.75
N LEU A 46 8.06 5.57 -10.83
CA LEU A 46 7.84 4.85 -12.10
C LEU A 46 8.33 3.39 -12.07
N HIS A 47 8.96 2.96 -10.99
CA HIS A 47 9.47 1.61 -10.85
C HIS A 47 8.36 0.55 -11.07
N PRO A 48 8.58 -0.50 -11.87
CA PRO A 48 7.55 -1.47 -12.22
C PRO A 48 6.89 -2.14 -11.00
N ALA A 49 7.65 -2.43 -9.95
CA ALA A 49 7.10 -3.03 -8.73
C ALA A 49 6.15 -2.04 -7.99
N TYR A 50 6.52 -0.76 -7.95
CA TYR A 50 5.71 0.28 -7.31
C TYR A 50 4.40 0.54 -8.07
N GLN A 51 4.48 0.58 -9.41
CA GLN A 51 3.30 0.71 -10.25
C GLN A 51 2.35 -0.48 -10.11
N GLN A 52 2.87 -1.69 -9.93
CA GLN A 52 2.03 -2.85 -9.62
C GLN A 52 1.36 -2.74 -8.25
N ILE A 53 2.06 -2.26 -7.21
CA ILE A 53 1.45 -2.00 -5.90
C ILE A 53 0.29 -1.00 -6.05
N ILE A 54 0.49 0.10 -6.78
CA ILE A 54 -0.58 1.06 -7.07
C ILE A 54 -1.75 0.38 -7.79
N GLY A 55 -1.45 -0.46 -8.79
CA GLY A 55 -2.45 -1.21 -9.56
C GLY A 55 -3.23 -2.25 -8.75
N MET A 56 -2.72 -2.71 -7.61
CA MET A 56 -3.47 -3.56 -6.67
C MET A 56 -4.61 -2.78 -5.97
N GLY A 57 -4.48 -1.45 -5.88
CA GLY A 57 -5.59 -0.57 -5.53
C GLY A 57 -5.99 -0.59 -4.04
N PRO A 58 -7.26 -0.25 -3.72
CA PRO A 58 -7.72 0.01 -2.35
C PRO A 58 -7.58 -1.16 -1.37
N SER A 59 -7.53 -2.41 -1.86
CA SER A 59 -7.35 -3.58 -1.00
C SER A 59 -6.02 -3.54 -0.23
N MET A 60 -4.99 -2.88 -0.78
CA MET A 60 -3.66 -2.80 -0.17
C MET A 60 -3.46 -1.57 0.73
N LEU A 61 -4.50 -0.76 0.92
CA LEU A 61 -4.38 0.53 1.62
C LEU A 61 -3.89 0.39 3.06
N LEU A 62 -4.36 -0.64 3.79
CA LEU A 62 -3.91 -0.91 5.15
C LEU A 62 -2.43 -1.27 5.20
N TYR A 63 -1.98 -2.15 4.30
CA TYR A 63 -0.58 -2.57 4.23
C TYR A 63 0.35 -1.41 3.86
N ILE A 64 -0.07 -0.51 2.98
CA ILE A 64 0.72 0.68 2.64
C ILE A 64 0.80 1.65 3.83
N LEU A 65 -0.26 1.78 4.63
CA LEU A 65 -0.23 2.58 5.86
C LEU A 65 0.71 1.95 6.90
N ASP A 66 0.75 0.62 7.00
CA ASP A 66 1.69 -0.09 7.87
C ASP A 66 3.15 0.10 7.43
N GLU A 67 3.42 0.06 6.12
CA GLU A 67 4.73 0.39 5.56
C GLU A 67 5.11 1.85 5.82
N LEU A 68 4.17 2.79 5.65
CA LEU A 68 4.40 4.21 5.90
C LEU A 68 4.81 4.49 7.35
N GLU A 69 4.19 3.79 8.31
CA GLU A 69 4.52 3.92 9.74
C GLU A 69 5.90 3.34 10.07
N ARG A 70 6.25 2.18 9.49
CA ARG A 70 7.55 1.52 9.72
C ARG A 70 8.69 2.26 9.02
N HIS A 71 8.48 2.62 7.76
CA HIS A 71 9.47 3.22 6.87
C HIS A 71 8.79 4.31 6.03
N PRO A 72 8.76 5.56 6.51
CA PRO A 72 8.15 6.68 5.80
C PRO A 72 9.00 7.10 4.60
N ASP A 73 8.94 6.27 3.56
CA ASP A 73 9.55 6.46 2.26
C ASP A 73 8.51 7.07 1.29
N HIS A 74 8.65 6.86 -0.02
CA HIS A 74 7.78 7.44 -1.04
C HIS A 74 6.32 6.94 -1.04
N TRP A 75 5.85 6.21 -0.03
CA TRP A 75 4.48 5.68 0.10
C TRP A 75 3.37 6.74 -0.04
N PHE A 76 3.66 8.01 0.25
CA PHE A 76 2.73 9.12 0.01
C PHE A 76 2.20 9.16 -1.43
N TRP A 77 3.01 8.77 -2.42
CA TRP A 77 2.58 8.72 -3.82
C TRP A 77 1.55 7.61 -4.07
N ALA A 78 1.82 6.40 -3.57
CA ALA A 78 0.87 5.30 -3.67
C ALA A 78 -0.45 5.62 -2.96
N LEU A 79 -0.40 6.18 -1.74
CA LEU A 79 -1.59 6.58 -1.00
C LEU A 79 -2.42 7.59 -1.77
N ARG A 80 -1.80 8.62 -2.36
CA ARG A 80 -2.51 9.60 -3.19
C ARG A 80 -3.12 8.96 -4.44
N ALA A 81 -2.37 8.11 -5.14
CA ALA A 81 -2.83 7.46 -6.36
C ALA A 81 -4.03 6.54 -6.10
N ILE A 82 -3.98 5.75 -5.01
CA ILE A 82 -5.03 4.79 -4.66
C ILE A 82 -6.28 5.49 -4.12
N THR A 83 -6.12 6.52 -3.30
CA THR A 83 -7.25 7.20 -2.64
C THR A 83 -7.86 8.31 -3.48
N GLY A 84 -7.18 8.76 -4.53
CA GLY A 84 -7.58 9.89 -5.37
C GLY A 84 -7.51 11.25 -4.67
N GLY A 85 -6.97 11.32 -3.46
CA GLY A 85 -6.92 12.53 -2.64
C GLY A 85 -5.56 12.77 -2.01
N ASN A 86 -5.38 13.95 -1.41
CA ASN A 86 -4.21 14.27 -0.62
C ASN A 86 -4.65 14.61 0.81
N SER A 87 -4.23 13.79 1.78
CA SER A 87 -4.56 13.99 3.19
C SER A 87 -3.54 14.86 3.93
N ILE A 88 -2.44 15.24 3.27
CA ILE A 88 -1.38 16.07 3.84
C ILE A 88 -1.86 17.52 3.91
N ARG A 89 -1.83 18.10 5.11
CA ARG A 89 -2.12 19.52 5.35
C ARG A 89 -1.07 20.38 4.63
N SER A 90 -1.47 21.55 4.11
CA SER A 90 -0.57 22.45 3.36
C SER A 90 0.73 22.75 4.09
N ASP A 91 0.62 22.99 5.39
CA ASP A 91 1.72 23.46 6.24
C ASP A 91 2.68 22.33 6.63
N ASN A 92 2.28 21.07 6.39
CA ASN A 92 3.06 19.88 6.66
C ASN A 92 3.81 19.37 5.42
N GLN A 93 3.61 19.97 4.24
CA GLN A 93 4.28 19.53 3.01
C GLN A 93 5.82 19.62 3.14
N GLY A 94 6.50 18.56 2.74
CA GLY A 94 7.95 18.42 2.86
C GLY A 94 8.44 17.99 4.25
N ARG A 95 7.56 17.92 5.25
CA ARG A 95 7.88 17.43 6.60
C ARG A 95 7.46 15.97 6.71
N VAL A 96 8.35 15.04 6.34
CA VAL A 96 8.06 13.60 6.24
C VAL A 96 7.30 13.05 7.45
N ARG A 97 7.77 13.33 8.66
CA ARG A 97 7.11 12.88 9.89
C ARG A 97 5.67 13.37 10.01
N GLU A 98 5.44 14.65 9.69
CA GLU A 98 4.13 15.28 9.84
C GLU A 98 3.18 14.86 8.72
N MET A 99 3.71 14.64 7.52
CA MET A 99 2.99 14.01 6.42
C MET A 99 2.55 12.59 6.77
N THR A 100 3.41 11.81 7.44
CA THR A 100 3.04 10.47 7.94
C THR A 100 1.90 10.56 8.94
N LEU A 101 2.00 11.46 9.92
CA LEU A 101 0.93 11.67 10.91
C LEU A 101 -0.39 12.08 10.26
N ASP A 102 -0.38 12.96 9.27
CA ASP A 102 -1.59 13.37 8.53
C ASP A 102 -2.28 12.18 7.84
N TRP A 103 -1.50 11.27 7.23
CA TRP A 103 -2.05 10.05 6.60
C TRP A 103 -2.58 9.04 7.62
N LEU A 104 -1.89 8.87 8.76
CA LEU A 104 -2.36 7.99 9.83
C LEU A 104 -3.62 8.54 10.51
N GLU A 105 -3.69 9.85 10.76
CA GLU A 105 -4.89 10.52 11.29
C GLU A 105 -6.08 10.33 10.34
N TRP A 106 -5.86 10.52 9.05
CA TRP A 106 -6.87 10.26 8.03
C TRP A 106 -7.36 8.80 8.04
N ALA A 107 -6.47 7.83 8.28
CA ALA A 107 -6.83 6.42 8.34
C ALA A 107 -7.75 6.14 9.54
N VAL A 108 -7.44 6.71 10.70
CA VAL A 108 -8.29 6.64 11.92
C VAL A 108 -9.65 7.30 11.67
N GLN A 109 -9.68 8.48 11.06
CA GLN A 109 -10.93 9.18 10.73
C GLN A 109 -11.83 8.34 9.81
N ARG A 110 -11.23 7.54 8.92
CA ARG A 110 -11.95 6.62 8.02
C ARG A 110 -12.22 5.24 8.62
N ARG A 111 -11.85 5.01 9.89
CA ARG A 111 -11.96 3.70 10.58
C ARG A 111 -11.27 2.57 9.83
N LEU A 112 -10.17 2.90 9.18
CA LEU A 112 -9.24 1.93 8.58
C LEU A 112 -8.26 1.41 9.64
N ARG A 113 -8.11 2.14 10.74
CA ARG A 113 -7.33 1.82 11.93
C ARG A 113 -8.13 2.21 13.18
#